data_AF-A0AAN3KX32-F1
#
_entry.id   AF-A0AAN3KX32-F1
#
_cell.length_a   1.000
_cell.length_b   1.000
_cell.length_c   1.000
_cell.angle_alpha   90.00
_cell.angle_beta   90.00
_cell.angle_gamma   90.00
#
_symmetry.space_group_name_H-M   'P 1'
#
loop_
_entity.id
_entity.type
_entity.pdbx_description
1 polymer ?
#
loop_
_entity_poly.entity_id
_entity_poly.type
_entity_poly.pdbx_seq_one_letter_code
_entity_poly.pdbx_strand_id
1 'polypeptide(L)' 'MPNIILSDTSASVSELKKNPMATVSAGDGFPVAILNRNQPAFYCVPAEL' A
#
# COMPACT_ATOMS: atom_id res chain seq x y z
N MET A 1 10.28 -17.41 2.64
CA MET A 1 9.36 -17.71 1.53
C MET A 1 9.03 -16.40 0.84
N PRO A 2 9.00 -16.33 -0.49
CA PRO A 2 8.56 -15.11 -1.18
C PRO A 2 7.07 -14.87 -0.87
N ASN A 3 6.73 -13.65 -0.48
CA ASN A 3 5.33 -13.23 -0.35
C ASN A 3 4.87 -12.70 -1.72
N ILE A 4 3.70 -13.14 -2.16
CA ILE A 4 3.08 -12.62 -3.39
C ILE A 4 2.38 -11.31 -3.05
N ILE A 5 2.70 -10.24 -3.78
CA ILE A 5 2.01 -8.95 -3.72
C ILE A 5 1.10 -8.85 -4.94
N LEU A 6 -0.17 -8.53 -4.73
CA LEU A 6 -1.23 -8.47 -5.76
C LEU A 6 -1.51 -7.02 -6.20
N SER A 7 -0.49 -6.17 -6.13
CA SER A 7 -0.55 -4.78 -6.52
C SER A 7 0.82 -4.37 -7.09
N ASP A 8 0.81 -3.50 -8.09
CA ASP A 8 2.01 -2.92 -8.68
C ASP A 8 2.67 -1.87 -7.78
N THR A 9 1.94 -1.35 -6.78
CA THR A 9 2.41 -0.33 -5.86
C THR A 9 2.44 -0.85 -4.42
N SER A 10 3.52 -0.58 -3.69
CA SER A 10 3.62 -0.90 -2.28
C SER A 10 4.21 0.24 -1.47
N ALA A 11 3.85 0.32 -0.20
CA ALA A 11 4.37 1.29 0.75
C ALA A 11 4.55 0.64 2.13
N SER A 12 5.47 1.16 2.93
CA SER A 12 5.63 0.72 4.31
C SER A 12 4.53 1.28 5.22
N VAL A 13 4.29 0.60 6.34
CA VAL A 13 3.38 1.10 7.39
C VAL A 13 3.85 2.45 7.96
N SER A 14 5.15 2.75 7.87
CA SER A 14 5.72 4.04 8.28
C SER A 14 5.36 5.17 7.31
N GLU A 15 5.40 4.92 5.99
CA GLU A 15 4.96 5.88 4.97
C GLU A 15 3.47 6.16 5.08
N LEU A 16 2.66 5.10 5.26
CA LEU A 16 1.23 5.22 5.48
C LEU A 16 0.91 6.09 6.70
N LYS A 17 1.60 5.87 7.83
CA LYS A 17 1.42 6.67 9.05
C LYS A 17 1.85 8.13 8.85
N LYS A 18 2.89 8.38 8.05
CA LYS A 18 3.40 9.74 7.81
C LYS A 18 2.42 10.55 6.97
N ASN A 19 1.86 9.97 5.91
CA ASN A 19 0.87 10.63 5.08
C ASN A 19 -0.03 9.60 4.37
N PRO A 20 -1.19 9.26 4.97
CA PRO A 20 -2.05 8.21 4.43
C PRO A 20 -2.65 8.60 3.07
N MET A 21 -3.02 9.87 2.89
CA MET A 21 -3.62 10.34 1.64
C MET A 21 -2.62 10.29 0.47
N ALA A 22 -1.38 10.72 0.70
CA ALA A 22 -0.34 10.61 -0.32
C ALA A 22 0.01 9.14 -0.63
N THR A 23 0.02 8.27 0.38
CA THR A 23 0.30 6.84 0.21
C THR A 23 -0.76 6.16 -0.67
N VAL A 24 -2.05 6.44 -0.42
CA VAL A 24 -3.14 5.92 -1.26
C VAL A 24 -3.10 6.51 -2.67
N SER A 25 -2.80 7.81 -2.80
CA SER A 25 -2.72 8.49 -4.10
C SER A 25 -1.59 7.95 -4.98
N ALA A 26 -0.51 7.45 -4.40
CA ALA A 26 0.59 6.81 -5.14
C ALA A 26 0.17 5.51 -5.86
N GLY A 27 -0.99 4.96 -5.51
CA GLY A 27 -1.60 3.85 -6.25
C GLY A 27 -2.21 4.27 -7.59
N ASP A 28 -2.30 5.56 -7.91
CA ASP A 28 -2.86 6.08 -9.17
C ASP A 28 -4.23 5.46 -9.53
N GLY A 29 -5.11 5.29 -8.53
CA GLY A 29 -6.42 4.66 -8.69
C GLY A 29 -6.44 3.15 -8.44
N PHE A 30 -5.28 2.50 -8.35
CA PHE A 30 -5.13 1.07 -8.08
C PHE A 30 -4.84 0.79 -6.60
N PRO A 31 -4.99 -0.48 -6.14
CA PRO A 31 -4.66 -0.85 -4.77
C PRO A 31 -3.19 -0.58 -4.44
N VAL A 32 -2.87 -0.27 -3.19
CA VAL A 32 -1.51 -0.15 -2.66
C VAL A 32 -1.29 -1.20 -1.58
N ALA A 33 -0.26 -2.03 -1.74
CA ALA A 33 0.12 -3.02 -0.72
C ALA A 33 0.89 -2.36 0.44
N ILE A 34 0.41 -2.54 1.66
CA ILE A 34 1.07 -2.01 2.86
C ILE A 34 1.93 -3.08 3.52
N LEU A 35 3.21 -2.77 3.69
CA LEU A 35 4.21 -3.66 4.26
C LEU A 35 4.53 -3.29 5.71
N ASN A 36 4.57 -4.28 6.60
CA ASN A 36 5.11 -4.16 7.94
C ASN A 36 6.36 -5.04 8.07
N ARG A 37 7.53 -4.43 8.29
CA ARG A 37 8.83 -5.15 8.33
C ARG A 37 9.03 -6.05 7.10
N ASN A 38 8.78 -5.51 5.90
CA ASN A 38 8.84 -6.20 4.60
C ASN A 38 7.87 -7.39 4.44
N GLN A 39 6.86 -7.52 5.30
CA GLN A 39 5.80 -8.50 5.17
C GLN A 39 4.49 -7.80 4.76
N PRO A 40 3.78 -8.25 3.71
CA PRO A 40 2.48 -7.70 3.37
C PRO A 40 1.52 -7.83 4.55
N ALA A 41 0.92 -6.71 4.95
CA ALA A 41 0.00 -6.64 6.08
C ALA A 41 -1.45 -6.47 5.61
N PHE A 42 -1.69 -5.55 4.68
CA PHE A 42 -3.01 -5.28 4.09
C PHE A 42 -2.87 -4.49 2.78
N TYR A 43 -3.99 -4.28 2.08
CA TYR A 43 -4.07 -3.41 0.91
C TYR A 43 -4.93 -2.19 1.22
N CYS A 44 -4.54 -1.03 0.70
CA CYS A 44 -5.37 0.17 0.66
C CYS A 44 -5.95 0.34 -0.74
N VAL A 45 -7.20 0.76 -0.84
CA VAL A 45 -7.85 1.12 -2.11
C VAL A 45 -8.38 2.55 -2.00
N PRO A 46 -8.31 3.37 -3.06
CA PRO A 46 -8.94 4.68 -3.09
C PRO A 46 -10.45 4.56 -2.82
N ALA A 47 -11.02 5.57 -2.15
CA ALA A 47 -12.46 5.60 -1.87
C ALA A 47 -13.29 6.05 -3.08
N GLU A 48 -12.69 6.87 -3.95
CA GLU A 48 -13.27 7.28 -5.22
C GLU A 48 -12.95 6.20 -6.26
N LEU A 49 -14.00 5.71 -6.95
CA LEU A 49 -13.92 4.71 -8.02
C LEU A 49 -13.57 5.35 -9.36
#